data_AF-A0A6M1PPE4-F1
#
_entry.id   AF-A0A6M1PPE4-F1
#
_cell.length_a   1.000
_cell.length_b   1.000
_cell.length_c   1.000
_cell.angle_alpha   90.00
_cell.angle_beta   90.00
_cell.angle_gamma   90.00
#
_symmetry.space_group_name_H-M   'P 1'
#
loop_
_entity.id
_entity.type
_entity.pdbx_description
1 polymer ?
#
loop_
_entity_poly.entity_id
_entity_poly.type
_entity_poly.pdbx_seq_one_letter_code
_entity_poly.pdbx_strand_id
1 'polypeptide(L)' 'MSAYDEFAKEKQEIDALLDQGYTVTGMLETLDGAKVKFDGGEPGSVELLLLTADARKYVTTLVFAGLQKAQ' A
#
# COMPACT_ATOMS: atom_id res chain seq x y z
N MET A 1 -18.59 11.75 -3.62
CA MET A 1 -17.78 11.07 -2.59
C MET A 1 -16.64 12.00 -2.26
N SER A 2 -16.26 12.10 -0.99
CA SER A 2 -15.15 12.98 -0.58
C SER A 2 -13.81 12.32 -0.94
N ALA A 3 -12.77 13.13 -1.18
CA ALA A 3 -11.40 12.64 -1.35
C ALA A 3 -10.95 11.77 -0.16
N TYR A 4 -11.49 12.04 1.04
CA TYR A 4 -11.27 11.22 2.23
C TYR A 4 -11.88 9.83 2.12
N ASP A 5 -13.05 9.68 1.50
CA ASP A 5 -13.72 8.38 1.38
C ASP A 5 -12.94 7.45 0.44
N GLU A 6 -12.33 8.01 -0.61
CA GLU A 6 -11.46 7.29 -1.54
C GLU A 6 -10.18 6.83 -0.83
N PHE A 7 -9.55 7.73 -0.08
CA PHE A 7 -8.40 7.37 0.74
C PHE A 7 -8.73 6.29 1.78
N ALA A 8 -9.86 6.41 2.48
CA ALA A 8 -10.26 5.47 3.52
C ALA A 8 -10.45 4.05 2.96
N LYS A 9 -11.01 3.92 1.75
CA LYS A 9 -11.13 2.64 1.05
C LYS A 9 -9.75 2.06 0.69
N GLU A 10 -8.89 2.87 0.06
CA GLU A 10 -7.54 2.43 -0.31
C GLU A 10 -6.72 2.02 0.92
N LYS A 11 -6.82 2.79 2.02
CA LYS A 11 -6.19 2.45 3.30
C LYS A 11 -6.67 1.11 3.82
N GLN A 12 -7.98 0.84 3.78
CA GLN A 12 -8.55 -0.42 4.23
C GLN A 12 -8.04 -1.61 3.39
N GLU A 13 -7.89 -1.44 2.08
CA GLU A 13 -7.33 -2.47 1.19
C GLU A 13 -5.84 -2.74 1.50
N ILE A 14 -5.05 -1.69 1.74
CA ILE A 14 -3.66 -1.82 2.18
C ILE A 14 -3.57 -2.58 3.51
N ASP A 15 -4.33 -2.14 4.52
CA ASP A 15 -4.33 -2.75 5.85
C ASP A 15 -4.75 -4.23 5.80
N ALA A 16 -5.76 -4.56 4.98
CA ALA A 16 -6.20 -5.94 4.79
C ALA A 16 -5.11 -6.85 4.18
N LEU A 17 -4.29 -6.34 3.25
CA LEU A 17 -3.16 -7.08 2.70
C LEU A 17 -2.07 -7.28 3.76
N LEU A 18 -1.76 -6.24 4.54
CA LEU A 18 -0.77 -6.34 5.62
C LEU A 18 -1.19 -7.35 6.70
N ASP A 19 -2.47 -7.35 7.08
CA ASP A 19 -3.03 -8.30 8.05
C ASP A 19 -3.02 -9.75 7.53
N GLN A 20 -3.09 -9.94 6.22
CA GLN A 20 -2.95 -11.25 5.57
C GLN A 20 -1.49 -11.73 5.50
N GLY A 21 -0.53 -10.95 6.00
CA GLY A 21 0.89 -11.29 6.00
C GLY A 21 1.66 -10.82 4.77
N TYR A 22 1.02 -10.04 3.89
CA TYR A 22 1.73 -9.41 2.79
C TYR A 22 2.62 -8.27 3.27
N THR A 23 3.70 -8.06 2.53
CA THR A 23 4.66 -6.99 2.74
C THR A 23 4.85 -6.21 1.47
N VAL A 24 5.01 -4.89 1.58
CA VAL A 24 5.25 -4.03 0.43
C VAL A 24 6.68 -4.28 -0.08
N THR A 25 6.80 -4.72 -1.32
CA THR A 25 8.10 -5.03 -1.96
C THR A 25 8.52 -4.00 -3.00
N GLY A 26 7.59 -3.17 -3.49
CA GLY A 26 7.91 -2.10 -4.42
C GLY A 26 6.72 -1.21 -4.73
N MET A 27 7.00 -0.04 -5.30
CA MET A 27 6.00 0.93 -5.72
C MET A 27 6.43 1.59 -7.04
N LEU A 28 5.51 1.69 -7.98
CA LEU A 28 5.69 2.35 -9.28
C LEU A 28 4.66 3.46 -9.45
N GLU A 29 5.12 4.70 -9.48
CA GLU A 29 4.27 5.87 -9.69
C GLU A 29 4.10 6.16 -11.19
N THR A 30 2.86 6.37 -11.62
CA THR A 30 2.46 6.69 -12.99
C THR A 30 1.55 7.93 -12.99
N LEU A 31 1.19 8.41 -14.18
CA LEU A 31 0.25 9.54 -14.30
C LEU A 31 -1.16 9.20 -13.81
N ASP A 32 -1.51 7.91 -13.75
CA ASP A 32 -2.84 7.42 -13.37
C ASP A 32 -2.94 7.06 -11.87
N GLY A 33 -1.83 7.13 -11.13
CA GLY A 33 -1.75 6.72 -9.72
C GLY A 33 -0.44 6.01 -9.41
N ALA A 34 -0.40 5.21 -8.35
CA ALA A 34 0.76 4.39 -8.02
C ALA A 34 0.40 2.93 -7.81
N LYS A 35 1.17 2.06 -8.45
CA LYS A 35 1.06 0.62 -8.32
C LYS A 35 1.97 0.14 -7.22
N VAL A 36 1.40 -0.41 -6.16
CA VAL A 36 2.13 -0.97 -5.02
C VAL A 36 2.11 -2.48 -5.13
N LYS A 37 3.30 -3.09 -5.07
CA LYS A 37 3.48 -4.53 -5.09
C LYS A 37 3.61 -5.05 -3.67
N PHE A 38 2.85 -6.10 -3.40
CA PHE A 38 2.77 -6.82 -2.15
C PHE A 38 3.21 -8.27 -2.40
N ASP A 39 4.02 -8.83 -1.51
CA ASP A 39 4.50 -10.22 -1.56
C ASP A 39 4.53 -10.83 -0.15
N GLY A 40 4.70 -12.16 -0.05
CA GLY A 40 4.82 -12.89 1.22
C GLY A 40 3.55 -13.61 1.68
N GLY A 41 2.43 -13.46 0.97
CA GLY A 41 1.20 -14.23 1.19
C GLY A 41 0.99 -15.31 0.11
N GLU A 42 0.39 -16.45 0.47
CA GLU A 42 -0.10 -17.42 -0.52
C GLU A 42 -1.46 -16.95 -1.07
N PRO A 43 -1.68 -16.93 -2.41
CA PRO A 43 -0.83 -17.44 -3.47
C PRO A 43 -0.16 -16.31 -4.29
N GLY A 44 1.03 -15.87 -3.89
CA GLY A 44 1.94 -15.08 -4.74
C GLY A 44 1.82 -13.56 -4.57
N SER A 45 2.36 -12.81 -5.53
CA SER A 45 2.40 -11.33 -5.45
C SER A 45 1.09 -10.68 -5.88
N VAL A 46 0.70 -9.63 -5.15
CA VAL A 46 -0.50 -8.83 -5.41
C VAL A 46 -0.08 -7.40 -5.77
N GLU A 47 -0.76 -6.80 -6.75
CA GLU A 47 -0.55 -5.39 -7.13
C GLU A 47 -1.82 -4.59 -6.82
N LEU A 48 -1.67 -3.49 -6.08
CA LEU A 48 -2.74 -2.55 -5.74
C LEU A 48 -2.48 -1.19 -6.39
N LEU A 49 -3.48 -0.64 -7.08
CA LEU A 49 -3.41 0.70 -7.67
C LEU A 49 -4.00 1.73 -6.71
N LEU A 50 -3.17 2.68 -6.28
CA LEU A 50 -3.54 3.80 -5.43
C LEU A 50 -3.72 5.06 -6.27
N LEU A 51 -4.90 5.64 -6.21
CA LEU A 51 -5.27 6.87 -6.90
C LEU A 51 -5.03 8.09 -6.00
N THR A 52 -5.28 7.96 -4.69
CA THR A 52 -5.12 9.11 -3.78
C THR A 52 -3.67 9.34 -3.35
N ALA A 53 -3.31 10.62 -3.21
CA ALA A 53 -1.97 11.00 -2.71
C ALA A 53 -1.77 10.59 -1.24
N ASP A 54 -2.83 10.60 -0.44
CA ASP A 54 -2.77 10.20 0.97
C ASP A 54 -2.49 8.70 1.12
N ALA A 55 -3.03 7.84 0.25
CA ALA A 55 -2.71 6.42 0.27
C ALA A 55 -1.24 6.16 -0.11
N ARG A 56 -0.69 6.90 -1.08
CA ARG A 56 0.73 6.84 -1.44
C ARG A 56 1.63 7.22 -0.26
N LYS A 57 1.27 8.30 0.46
CA LYS A 57 1.96 8.72 1.68
C LYS A 57 1.87 7.67 2.78
N TYR A 58 0.71 7.03 2.94
CA TYR A 58 0.49 5.98 3.93
C TYR A 58 1.40 4.78 3.69
N VAL A 59 1.41 4.22 2.47
CA VAL A 59 2.31 3.10 2.10
C VAL A 59 3.77 3.46 2.32
N THR A 60 4.19 4.65 1.88
CA THR A 60 5.57 5.11 2.08
C THR A 60 5.92 5.14 3.57
N THR A 61 5.02 5.67 4.41
CA THR A 61 5.22 5.72 5.86
C THR A 61 5.35 4.32 6.46
N LEU A 62 4.54 3.36 6.02
CA LEU A 62 4.60 1.97 6.48
C LEU A 62 5.93 1.29 6.13
N VAL A 63 6.42 1.48 4.91
CA VAL A 63 7.73 0.95 4.48
C VAL A 63 8.85 1.51 5.36
N PHE A 64 8.89 2.83 5.55
CA PHE A 64 9.92 3.46 6.39
C PHE A 64 9.80 3.09 7.87
N ALA A 65 8.59 3.00 8.42
CA ALA A 65 8.37 2.59 9.81
C ALA A 65 8.75 1.11 10.04
N GLY A 66 8.51 0.24 9.05
CA GLY A 66 8.96 -1.16 9.06
C GLY A 66 10.49 -1.28 9.06
N LEU A 67 11.18 -0.46 8.26
CA LEU A 67 12.64 -0.40 8.22
C LEU A 67 13.28 0.03 9.56
N GLN A 68 12.60 0.86 10.35
CA GLN A 68 13.08 1.27 11.67
C GLN A 68 12.98 0.17 12.75
N LYS A 69 12.12 -0.84 12.57
CA LYS A 69 12.01 -1.97 13.51
C LYS A 69 13.07 -3.06 13.28
N ALA A 70 13.76 -3.01 12.15
CA ALA A 70 14.81 -3.98 11.78
C ALA A 70 16.25 -3.52 12.13
N GLN A 71 16.39 -2.41 12.87
CA GLN A 71 17.68 -1.85 13.33
C GLN A 71 17.81 -1.92 14.85
#